data_AF-A0A2D6F4X2-F1
#
_entry.id   AF-A0A2D6F4X2-F1
#
_cell.length_a   1.000
_cell.length_b   1.000
_cell.length_c   1.000
_cell.angle_alpha   90.00
_cell.angle_beta   90.00
_cell.angle_gamma   90.00
#
_symmetry.space_group_name_H-M   'P 1'
#
loop_
_entity.id
_entity.type
_entity.pdbx_description
1 polymer ?
#
loop_
_entity_poly.entity_id
_entity_poly.type
_entity_poly.pdbx_seq_one_letter_code
_entity_poly.pdbx_strand_id
1 'polypeptide(L)'
;MAEELIGMEDMEAIFEVTDALGIHRESVRVELTKEDPGSIQRVADGMVEITLPVNESAEVFCRKLRIDLEAMGFEPADNVLGYDDDDDEEESRPSSGPRPRLT
;
A
#
# COMPACT_ATOMS: atom_id res chain seq x y z
N MET A 1 -16.24 1.17 33.89
CA MET A 1 -15.83 1.84 32.64
C MET A 1 -15.99 0.78 31.58
N ALA A 2 -16.89 0.98 30.62
CA ALA A 2 -17.04 0.00 29.55
C ALA A 2 -15.82 0.15 28.66
N GLU A 3 -14.93 -0.82 28.71
CA GLU A 3 -13.86 -0.97 27.73
C GLU A 3 -14.59 -1.23 26.41
N GLU A 4 -14.62 -0.22 25.53
CA GLU A 4 -15.25 -0.37 24.23
C GLU A 4 -14.27 -1.20 23.38
N LEU A 5 -14.47 -2.52 23.41
CA LEU A 5 -13.68 -3.47 22.67
C LEU A 5 -14.08 -3.43 21.20
N ILE A 6 -13.11 -3.67 20.31
CA ILE A 6 -13.43 -3.90 18.91
C ILE A 6 -14.13 -5.23 18.70
N GLY A 7 -15.16 -5.21 17.86
CA GLY A 7 -15.88 -6.38 17.43
C GLY A 7 -15.12 -7.15 16.34
N MET A 8 -15.64 -8.33 16.02
CA MET A 8 -15.11 -9.14 14.92
C MET A 8 -15.30 -8.45 13.55
N GLU A 9 -16.41 -7.74 13.38
CA GLU A 9 -16.71 -6.92 12.19
C GLU A 9 -15.71 -5.76 11.99
N ASP A 10 -15.34 -5.09 13.08
CA ASP A 10 -14.36 -4.00 13.04
C ASP A 10 -13.00 -4.53 12.53
N MET A 11 -12.62 -5.70 13.02
CA MET A 11 -11.36 -6.35 12.67
C MET A 11 -11.36 -6.84 11.21
N GLU A 12 -12.47 -7.40 10.73
CA GLU A 12 -12.64 -7.82 9.33
C GLU A 12 -12.51 -6.63 8.38
N ALA A 13 -13.18 -5.51 8.69
CA ALA A 13 -13.17 -4.31 7.86
C ALA A 13 -11.75 -3.73 7.69
N ILE A 14 -10.96 -3.70 8.78
CA ILE A 14 -9.57 -3.22 8.73
C ILE A 14 -8.73 -4.13 7.84
N PHE A 15 -8.84 -5.44 8.04
CA PHE A 15 -8.06 -6.38 7.25
C PHE A 15 -8.42 -6.32 5.77
N GLU A 16 -9.69 -6.15 5.41
CA GLU A 16 -10.13 -5.97 4.03
C GLU A 16 -9.45 -4.78 3.36
N VAL A 17 -9.37 -3.63 4.05
CA VAL A 17 -8.69 -2.43 3.51
C VAL A 17 -7.20 -2.67 3.33
N THR A 18 -6.54 -3.25 4.33
CA THR A 18 -5.09 -3.51 4.26
C THR A 18 -4.73 -4.55 3.20
N ASP A 19 -5.56 -5.58 3.04
CA ASP A 19 -5.40 -6.64 2.03
C ASP A 19 -5.54 -6.07 0.61
N ALA A 20 -6.52 -5.19 0.39
CA ALA A 20 -6.70 -4.48 -0.87
C ALA A 20 -5.50 -3.58 -1.24
N LEU A 21 -4.75 -3.10 -0.23
CA LEU A 21 -3.52 -2.33 -0.41
C LEU A 21 -2.28 -3.22 -0.54
N GLY A 22 -2.42 -4.54 -0.57
CA GLY A 22 -1.27 -5.46 -0.65
C GLY A 22 -0.48 -5.60 0.65
N ILE A 23 -1.01 -5.13 1.77
CA ILE A 23 -0.37 -5.23 3.07
C ILE A 23 -0.73 -6.57 3.68
N HIS A 24 0.28 -7.41 3.90
CA HIS A 24 0.09 -8.70 4.55
C HIS A 24 -0.47 -8.52 5.98
N ARG A 25 -1.40 -9.39 6.38
CA ARG A 25 -2.05 -9.35 7.70
C ARG A 25 -1.05 -9.42 8.86
N GLU A 26 0.12 -10.04 8.66
CA GLU A 26 1.20 -10.09 9.65
C GLU A 26 1.87 -8.74 9.92
N SER A 27 1.79 -7.81 8.96
CA SER A 27 2.29 -6.45 9.08
C SER A 27 1.25 -5.49 9.66
N VAL A 28 0.04 -5.96 9.98
CA VAL A 28 -1.04 -5.14 10.52
C VAL A 28 -1.24 -5.47 12.00
N ARG A 29 -1.12 -4.44 12.85
CA ARG A 29 -1.39 -4.50 14.28
C ARG A 29 -2.63 -3.69 14.59
N VAL A 30 -3.64 -4.35 15.13
CA VAL A 30 -4.90 -3.71 15.54
C VAL A 30 -5.01 -3.79 17.05
N GLU A 31 -5.22 -2.65 17.71
CA GLU A 31 -5.53 -2.63 19.14
C GLU A 31 -6.93 -3.17 19.42
N LEU A 32 -7.03 -4.07 20.41
CA LEU A 32 -8.31 -4.65 20.84
C LEU A 32 -9.19 -3.66 21.63
N THR A 33 -8.64 -2.51 21.96
CA THR A 33 -9.28 -1.43 22.72
C THR A 33 -9.54 -0.23 21.83
N LYS A 34 -10.73 0.36 21.93
CA LYS A 34 -11.03 1.64 21.29
C LYS A 34 -10.51 2.80 22.15
N GLU A 35 -9.87 3.77 21.52
CA GLU A 35 -9.35 4.99 22.16
C GLU A 35 -9.88 6.23 21.43
N ASP A 36 -10.12 7.34 22.13
CA ASP A 36 -10.53 8.59 21.49
C ASP A 36 -9.47 9.69 21.74
N PRO A 37 -8.84 10.23 20.68
CA PRO A 37 -9.01 9.92 19.26
C PRO A 37 -8.35 8.60 18.83
N GLY A 38 -8.91 7.93 17.82
CA GLY A 38 -8.25 6.80 17.17
C GLY A 38 -6.96 7.22 16.47
N SER A 39 -6.05 6.27 16.24
CA SER A 39 -4.72 6.54 15.69
C SER A 39 -4.36 5.58 14.57
N ILE A 40 -3.69 6.09 13.55
CA ILE A 40 -3.15 5.33 12.43
C ILE A 40 -1.68 5.69 12.33
N GLN A 41 -0.80 4.71 12.48
CA GLN A 41 0.64 4.93 12.43
C GLN A 41 1.30 3.88 11.54
N ARG A 42 2.15 4.34 10.62
CA ARG A 42 3.08 3.47 9.91
C ARG A 42 4.39 3.41 10.70
N VAL A 43 4.80 2.20 11.04
CA VAL A 43 6.07 1.93 11.72
C VAL A 43 7.16 1.71 10.68
N ALA A 44 8.41 2.02 11.06
CA ALA A 44 9.58 1.56 10.31
C ALA A 44 9.54 0.02 10.20
N ASP A 45 9.95 -0.53 9.06
CA ASP A 45 9.81 -1.95 8.65
C ASP A 45 8.52 -2.30 7.88
N GLY A 46 7.60 -1.33 7.69
CA GLY A 46 6.38 -1.55 6.89
C GLY A 46 5.22 -2.15 7.67
N MET A 47 5.32 -2.19 8.99
CA MET A 47 4.19 -2.50 9.87
C MET A 47 3.26 -1.29 10.01
N VAL A 48 1.96 -1.56 10.16
CA VAL A 48 0.92 -0.56 10.37
C VAL A 48 0.24 -0.84 11.71
N GLU A 49 0.23 0.15 12.59
CA GLU A 49 -0.46 0.12 13.88
C GLU A 49 -1.74 0.95 13.80
N ILE A 50 -2.85 0.33 14.22
CA ILE A 50 -4.20 0.83 14.03
C ILE A 50 -4.95 0.76 15.36
N THR A 51 -5.41 1.91 15.83
CA THR A 51 -6.24 2.04 17.04
C THR A 51 -7.57 2.68 16.65
N LEU A 52 -8.68 1.97 16.89
CA LEU A 52 -9.99 2.48 16.49
C LEU A 52 -10.50 3.58 17.44
N PRO A 53 -11.12 4.63 16.87
CA PRO A 53 -11.84 5.66 17.62
C PRO A 53 -13.09 5.12 18.33
N VAL A 54 -13.37 5.62 19.53
CA VAL A 54 -14.64 5.38 20.25
C VAL A 54 -15.80 6.18 19.63
N ASN A 55 -15.51 7.36 19.06
CA ASN A 55 -16.53 8.27 18.54
C ASN A 55 -17.07 7.94 17.12
N GLU A 56 -16.50 6.98 16.40
CA GLU A 56 -16.94 6.62 15.04
C GLU A 56 -16.90 5.10 14.77
N SER A 57 -17.71 4.63 13.82
CA SER A 57 -17.76 3.22 13.41
C SER A 57 -16.52 2.82 12.58
N ALA A 58 -16.14 1.54 12.63
CA ALA A 58 -15.02 1.03 11.84
C ALA A 58 -15.17 1.28 10.33
N GLU A 59 -16.37 1.24 9.76
CA GLU A 59 -16.58 1.55 8.34
C GLU A 59 -16.12 2.95 7.94
N VAL A 60 -16.36 3.95 8.80
CA VAL A 60 -15.96 5.35 8.54
C VAL A 60 -14.45 5.46 8.69
N PHE A 61 -13.93 4.83 9.75
CA PHE A 61 -12.49 4.80 10.01
C PHE A 61 -11.70 4.06 8.92
N CYS A 62 -12.22 2.98 8.37
CA CYS A 62 -11.62 2.22 7.26
C CYS A 62 -11.41 3.08 6.01
N ARG A 63 -12.33 4.00 5.71
CA ARG A 63 -12.16 4.95 4.60
C ARG A 63 -11.01 5.91 4.86
N LYS A 64 -10.87 6.40 6.10
CA LYS A 64 -9.73 7.24 6.50
C LYS A 64 -8.43 6.45 6.47
N LEU A 65 -8.42 5.24 7.03
CA LEU A 65 -7.29 4.31 7.06
C LEU A 65 -6.70 4.12 5.66
N ARG A 66 -7.57 3.87 4.67
CA ARG A 66 -7.14 3.74 3.28
C ARG A 66 -6.43 4.99 2.77
N ILE A 67 -7.04 6.16 2.95
CA ILE A 67 -6.48 7.46 2.50
C ILE A 67 -5.14 7.74 3.19
N ASP A 68 -5.04 7.45 4.48
CA ASP A 68 -3.81 7.65 5.26
C ASP A 68 -2.70 6.72 4.78
N LEU A 69 -3.01 5.45 4.52
CA LEU A 69 -2.08 4.48 3.94
C LEU A 69 -1.63 4.88 2.53
N GLU A 70 -2.56 5.28 1.67
CA GLU A 70 -2.24 5.79 0.32
C GLU A 70 -1.36 7.05 0.40
N ALA A 71 -1.66 7.98 1.31
CA ALA A 71 -0.86 9.19 1.54
C ALA A 71 0.54 8.87 2.10
N MET A 72 0.67 7.78 2.85
CA MET A 72 1.95 7.25 3.33
C MET A 72 2.73 6.48 2.25
N GLY A 73 2.17 6.28 1.06
CA GLY A 73 2.83 5.63 -0.07
C GLY A 73 2.61 4.12 -0.18
N PHE A 74 1.57 3.58 0.46
CA PHE A 74 1.11 2.23 0.16
C PHE A 74 0.25 2.26 -1.11
N GLU A 75 0.71 1.61 -2.17
CA GLU A 75 -0.07 1.44 -3.40
C GLU A 75 -0.75 0.08 -3.42
N PRO A 76 -1.94 -0.04 -4.03
CA PRO A 76 -2.60 -1.33 -4.21
C PRO A 76 -1.69 -2.31 -4.97
N ALA A 77 -1.66 -3.57 -4.52
CA ALA A 77 -0.81 -4.64 -5.08
C ALA A 77 -0.94 -4.83 -6.61
N ASP A 78 -2.01 -4.32 -7.21
CA ASP A 78 -2.28 -4.38 -8.65
C ASP A 78 -1.26 -3.56 -9.49
N ASN A 79 -0.52 -2.61 -8.87
CA ASN A 79 0.42 -1.75 -9.60
C ASN A 79 1.84 -2.32 -9.76
N VAL A 80 2.17 -3.50 -9.19
CA VAL A 80 3.53 -4.08 -9.20
C VAL A 80 3.85 -4.89 -10.47
N LEU A 81 3.06 -4.74 -11.54
CA LEU A 81 3.34 -5.31 -12.86
C LEU A 81 3.50 -4.23 -13.94
N GLY A 82 3.93 -3.03 -13.56
CA GLY A 82 4.66 -2.15 -14.47
C GLY A 82 6.04 -2.75 -14.72
N TYR A 83 6.13 -3.69 -15.66
CA TYR A 83 7.40 -4.04 -16.27
C TYR A 83 8.04 -2.73 -16.71
N ASP A 84 9.17 -2.41 -16.09
CA ASP A 84 10.11 -1.41 -16.54
C ASP A 84 10.45 -1.77 -18.00
N ASP A 85 9.81 -1.06 -18.92
CA ASP A 85 10.12 -1.03 -20.34
C ASP A 85 11.44 -0.27 -20.48
N ASP A 86 12.52 -0.88 -19.99
CA ASP A 86 13.89 -0.41 -20.15
C ASP A 86 14.68 -1.58 -20.76
N ASP A 87 14.40 -1.84 -22.05
CA ASP A 87 15.32 -2.50 -22.96
C ASP A 87 15.56 -1.55 -24.14
N ASP A 88 16.02 -0.34 -23.79
CA ASP A 88 16.59 0.64 -24.71
C ASP A 88 18.12 0.49 -24.67
N GLU A 89 18.65 -0.63 -25.20
CA GLU A 89 20.08 -0.74 -25.53
C GLU A 89 20.31 -0.45 -27.03
N GLU A 90 20.42 0.83 -27.36
CA GLU A 90 21.12 1.33 -28.55
C GLU A 90 22.60 0.89 -28.52
N GLU A 91 23.05 -0.04 -29.38
CA GLU A 91 24.44 -0.05 -29.88
C GLU A 91 24.59 -0.98 -31.12
N SER A 92 24.71 -0.53 -32.36
CA SER A 92 25.98 -0.03 -32.92
C SER A 92 25.79 0.40 -34.38
N ARG A 93 25.99 1.68 -34.68
CA ARG A 93 26.32 2.11 -36.05
C ARG A 93 27.86 2.12 -36.20
N PRO A 94 28.48 1.31 -37.07
CA PRO A 94 29.78 1.68 -37.60
C PRO A 94 29.57 2.49 -38.87
N SER A 95 29.69 3.81 -38.74
CA SER A 95 30.01 4.69 -39.87
C SER A 95 31.42 4.38 -40.35
N SER A 96 31.57 3.78 -41.53
CA SER A 96 32.77 3.95 -42.36
C SER A 96 32.46 3.54 -43.81
N GLY A 97 32.35 4.52 -44.73
CA GLY A 97 32.17 4.28 -46.17
C GLY A 97 33.48 3.87 -46.87
N PRO A 98 33.64 4.13 -48.19
CA PRO A 98 32.74 3.84 -49.31
C PRO A 98 33.43 3.01 -50.44
N ARG A 99 32.64 2.60 -51.47
CA ARG A 99 32.99 2.25 -52.89
C ARG A 99 33.16 0.76 -53.27
N PRO A 100 33.12 0.39 -54.58
CA PRO A 100 32.23 0.81 -55.66
C PRO A 100 31.70 -0.35 -56.58
N ARG A 101 30.74 0.02 -57.44
CA ARG A 101 30.45 -0.44 -58.83
C ARG A 101 30.06 -1.90 -59.15
N LEU A 102 28.80 -2.03 -59.56
CA LEU A 102 28.32 -2.26 -60.95
C LEU A 102 29.18 -3.16 -61.86
N THR A 103 28.66 -4.37 -62.15
CA THR A 103 28.55 -4.98 -63.49
C THR A 103 27.47 -6.04 -63.47
#